data_AF-A0A4S8Q9G0-F1
#
_entry.id   AF-A0A4S8Q9G0-F1
#
_cell.length_a   1.000
_cell.length_b   1.000
_cell.length_c   1.000
_cell.angle_alpha   90.00
_cell.angle_beta   90.00
_cell.angle_gamma   90.00
#
_symmetry.space_group_name_H-M   'P 1'
#
loop_
_entity.id
_entity.type
_entity.pdbx_description
1 polymer ?
#
loop_
_entity_poly.entity_id
_entity_poly.type
_entity_poly.pdbx_seq_one_letter_code
_entity_poly.pdbx_strand_id
1 'polypeptide(L)' 'MTREYRLSFQSAAKAGAITQELASELAPSASMRNIIVHGYLEVDNAVVAESIPRFRRDYREYVRQVAQYTLDLDEE' A
#
# COMPACT_ATOMS: atom_id res chain seq x y z
N MET A 1 -10.41 4.38 -10.89
CA MET A 1 -10.14 4.35 -9.44
C MET A 1 -9.26 3.20 -8.96
N THR A 2 -9.58 1.89 -9.04
CA THR A 2 -8.68 0.82 -8.49
C THR A 2 -7.27 0.82 -9.11
N ARG A 3 -7.21 1.04 -10.44
CA ARG A 3 -5.94 1.09 -11.17
C ARG A 3 -5.08 2.29 -10.75
N GLU A 4 -5.69 3.41 -10.41
CA GLU A 4 -4.96 4.63 -10.02
C GLU A 4 -4.28 4.48 -8.66
N TYR A 5 -4.98 3.93 -7.65
CA TYR A 5 -4.36 3.65 -6.34
C TYR A 5 -3.30 2.55 -6.40
N ARG A 6 -3.46 1.56 -7.27
CA ARG A 6 -2.42 0.55 -7.46
C ARG A 6 -1.17 1.14 -8.10
N LEU A 7 -1.35 2.03 -9.09
CA LEU A 7 -0.26 2.71 -9.78
C LEU A 7 0.42 3.75 -8.89
N SER A 8 -0.25 4.34 -7.89
CA SER A 8 0.38 5.31 -6.99
C SER A 8 1.54 4.72 -6.21
N PHE A 9 1.49 3.45 -5.81
CA PHE A 9 2.62 2.77 -5.18
C PHE A 9 3.82 2.63 -6.13
N GLN A 10 3.56 2.32 -7.41
CA GLN A 10 4.63 2.27 -8.42
C GLN A 10 5.23 3.65 -8.68
N SER A 11 4.41 4.70 -8.69
CA SER A 11 4.88 6.08 -8.81
C SER A 11 5.74 6.49 -7.61
N ALA A 12 5.33 6.13 -6.38
CA ALA A 12 6.11 6.36 -5.17
C ALA A 12 7.48 5.65 -5.23
N ALA A 13 7.51 4.42 -5.74
CA ALA A 13 8.78 3.71 -5.92
C ALA A 13 9.68 4.35 -6.98
N LYS A 14 9.10 4.82 -8.10
CA LYS A 14 9.84 5.57 -9.12
C LYS A 14 10.41 6.90 -8.60
N ALA A 15 9.74 7.52 -7.64
CA ALA A 15 10.21 8.73 -6.97
C ALA A 15 11.27 8.46 -5.89
N GLY A 16 11.59 7.19 -5.60
CA GLY A 16 12.54 6.81 -4.54
C GLY A 16 11.93 6.83 -3.13
N ALA A 17 10.64 7.14 -2.98
CA ALA A 17 9.99 7.23 -1.68
C ALA A 17 9.77 5.86 -1.01
N ILE A 18 9.68 4.80 -1.81
CA ILE A 18 9.62 3.40 -1.35
C ILE A 18 10.38 2.47 -2.30
N THR A 19 10.66 1.23 -1.89
CA THR A 19 11.26 0.22 -2.77
C THR A 19 10.24 -0.39 -3.73
N GLN A 20 10.73 -0.96 -4.84
CA GLN A 20 9.87 -1.62 -5.84
C GLN A 20 9.21 -2.89 -5.28
N GLU A 21 9.92 -3.60 -4.41
CA GLU A 21 9.41 -4.77 -3.70
C GLU A 21 8.24 -4.36 -2.81
N LEU A 22 8.39 -3.28 -2.03
CA LEU A 22 7.33 -2.80 -1.15
C LEU A 22 6.12 -2.29 -1.94
N ALA A 23 6.34 -1.58 -3.05
CA ALA A 23 5.25 -1.16 -3.93
C ALA A 23 4.44 -2.35 -4.46
N SER A 24 5.12 -3.47 -4.76
CA SER A 24 4.47 -4.70 -5.24
C SER A 24 3.66 -5.39 -4.12
N GLU A 25 4.19 -5.42 -2.89
CA GLU A 25 3.52 -5.98 -1.71
C GLU A 25 2.30 -5.15 -1.27
N LEU A 26 2.34 -3.82 -1.45
CA LEU A 26 1.23 -2.91 -1.14
C LEU A 26 0.13 -2.92 -2.22
N ALA A 27 0.46 -3.23 -3.47
CA ALA A 27 -0.48 -3.18 -4.59
C ALA A 27 -1.83 -3.94 -4.36
N PRO A 28 -1.87 -5.11 -3.71
CA PRO A 28 -3.11 -5.80 -3.35
C PRO A 28 -3.99 -5.02 -2.35
N SER A 29 -3.43 -4.20 -1.45
CA SER A 29 -4.21 -3.44 -0.45
C SER A 29 -5.14 -2.42 -1.12
N ALA A 30 -4.71 -1.81 -2.23
CA ALA A 30 -5.55 -0.92 -3.03
C ALA A 30 -6.79 -1.62 -3.62
N SER A 31 -6.66 -2.92 -3.93
CA SER A 31 -7.78 -3.73 -4.42
C SER A 31 -8.71 -4.11 -3.27
N MET A 32 -8.15 -4.49 -2.10
CA MET A 32 -8.90 -4.80 -0.89
C MET A 32 -9.76 -3.63 -0.41
N ARG A 33 -9.23 -2.40 -0.44
CA ARG A 33 -9.97 -1.18 -0.12
C ARG A 33 -11.25 -1.06 -0.94
N ASN A 34 -11.23 -1.44 -2.22
CA ASN A 34 -12.42 -1.35 -3.07
C ASN A 34 -13.44 -2.43 -2.77
N ILE A 35 -13.01 -3.63 -2.41
CA ILE A 35 -13.91 -4.70 -1.94
C ILE A 35 -14.64 -4.24 -0.67
N ILE A 36 -13.89 -3.70 0.30
CA ILE A 36 -14.44 -3.22 1.58
C ILE A 36 -15.39 -2.03 1.38
N VAL A 37 -15.01 -1.05 0.55
CA VAL A 37 -15.76 0.21 0.43
C VAL A 37 -16.97 0.09 -0.50
N HIS A 38 -16.87 -0.67 -1.59
CA HIS A 38 -17.92 -0.68 -2.61
C HIS A 38 -18.97 -1.79 -2.40
N GLY A 39 -18.77 -2.76 -1.50
CA GLY A 39 -19.85 -3.60 -0.95
C GLY A 39 -20.73 -4.40 -1.93
N TYR A 40 -20.38 -4.49 -3.22
CA TYR A 40 -21.19 -5.18 -4.24
C TYR A 40 -21.04 -6.72 -4.21
N LEU A 41 -20.13 -7.24 -3.38
CA LEU A 41 -19.96 -8.65 -3.07
C LEU A 41 -19.92 -8.75 -1.55
N GLU A 42 -20.55 -9.76 -0.96
CA GLU A 42 -20.30 -10.12 0.43
C GLU A 42 -18.79 -10.12 0.66
N VAL A 43 -18.32 -9.21 1.50
CA VAL A 43 -16.91 -9.15 1.85
C VAL A 43 -16.59 -10.45 2.57
N ASP A 44 -15.73 -11.27 1.97
CA ASP A 44 -15.23 -12.46 2.63
C ASP A 44 -14.32 -12.03 3.80
N ASN A 45 -14.90 -12.06 5.00
CA ASN A 45 -14.22 -11.66 6.22
C ASN A 45 -13.02 -12.57 6.54
N ALA A 46 -13.00 -13.82 6.06
CA ALA A 46 -11.85 -14.70 6.25
C ALA A 46 -10.67 -14.20 5.42
N VAL A 47 -10.91 -13.87 4.14
CA VAL A 47 -9.88 -13.27 3.26
C VAL A 47 -9.35 -11.95 3.82
N VAL A 48 -10.24 -11.11 4.38
CA VAL A 48 -9.82 -9.87 5.05
C VAL A 48 -8.95 -10.19 6.27
N ALA A 49 -9.40 -11.07 7.16
CA ALA A 49 -8.68 -11.43 8.38
C ALA A 49 -7.29 -12.02 8.10
N GLU A 50 -7.18 -12.91 7.11
CA GLU A 50 -5.93 -13.52 6.68
C GLU A 50 -4.93 -12.48 6.11
N SER A 51 -5.44 -11.39 5.54
CA SER A 51 -4.59 -10.33 4.99
C SER A 51 -4.02 -9.36 6.05
N ILE A 52 -4.63 -9.30 7.25
CA ILE A 52 -4.26 -8.33 8.29
C ILE A 52 -2.78 -8.41 8.70
N PRO A 53 -2.20 -9.60 9.02
CA PRO A 53 -0.80 -9.67 9.44
C PRO A 53 0.16 -9.16 8.37
N ARG A 54 -0.11 -9.48 7.10
CA ARG A 54 0.66 -9.04 5.94
C ARG A 54 0.58 -7.52 5.79
N PHE A 55 -0.62 -6.96 5.71
CA PHE A 55 -0.78 -5.51 5.56
C PHE A 55 -0.24 -4.73 6.74
N ARG A 56 -0.31 -5.25 7.97
CA ARG A 56 0.30 -4.61 9.14
C ARG A 56 1.82 -4.50 9.00
N ARG A 57 2.48 -5.52 8.44
CA ARG A 57 3.92 -5.49 8.15
C ARG A 57 4.22 -4.49 7.02
N ASP A 58 3.50 -4.59 5.91
CA ASP A 58 3.79 -3.79 4.71
C ASP A 58 3.56 -2.30 4.97
N TYR A 59 2.48 -1.93 5.67
CA TYR A 59 2.23 -0.52 6.02
C TYR A 59 3.20 0.02 7.08
N ARG A 60 3.74 -0.83 7.97
CA ARG A 60 4.82 -0.40 8.87
C ARG A 60 6.06 -0.02 8.07
N GLU A 61 6.41 -0.83 7.08
CA GLU A 61 7.55 -0.57 6.21
C GLU A 61 7.33 0.65 5.30
N TYR A 62 6.09 0.83 4.83
CA TYR A 62 5.69 2.02 4.07
C TYR A 62 5.93 3.31 4.86
N VAL A 63 5.42 3.36 6.10
CA VAL A 63 5.62 4.54 6.96
C VAL A 63 7.11 4.79 7.20
N ARG A 64 7.90 3.74 7.44
CA ARG A 64 9.34 3.85 7.66
C ARG A 64 10.07 4.45 6.45
N GLN A 65 9.83 3.93 5.25
CA GLN A 65 10.51 4.38 4.04
C GLN A 65 10.08 5.80 3.63
N VAL A 66 8.78 6.11 3.70
CA VAL A 66 8.29 7.47 3.38
C VAL A 66 8.77 8.50 4.39
N ALA A 67 8.84 8.15 5.68
CA ALA A 67 9.40 9.05 6.69
C ALA A 67 10.88 9.35 6.41
N GLN A 68 11.67 8.32 6.07
CA GLN A 68 13.07 8.53 5.68
C GLN A 68 13.18 9.44 4.46
N TYR A 69 12.42 9.16 3.40
CA TYR A 69 12.40 9.97 2.18
C TYR A 69 12.05 11.44 2.44
N THR A 70 11.11 11.71 3.36
CA THR A 70 10.70 13.08 3.69
C THR A 70 11.79 13.81 4.47
N LEU A 71 12.45 13.13 5.41
CA LEU A 71 13.57 13.71 6.17
C LEU A 71 14.77 14.03 5.26
N ASP A 72 15.08 13.14 4.31
CA ASP A 72 16.17 13.35 3.35
C ASP A 72 15.92 14.59 2.47
N LEU A 73 14.65 14.91 2.16
CA LEU A 73 14.28 16.11 1.40
C LEU A 73 14.36 17.41 2.21
N ASP A 74 14.23 17.34 3.54
CA ASP A 74 14.35 18.53 4.42
C ASP A 74 15.83 18.91 4.67
N GLU A 75 16.77 18.02 4.34
CA GLU A 75 18.22 18.22 4.49
C GLU A 75 18.90 18.77 3.20
N GLU A 76 18.18 18.91 2.08
CA GLU A 76 18.64 19.52 0.81
C GLU A 76 18.27 21.02 0.69
#